data_AF-A0A2D7S1Q0-F1
#
_entry.id   AF-A0A2D7S1Q0-F1
#
_cell.length_a   1.000
_cell.length_b   1.000
_cell.length_c   1.000
_cell.angle_alpha   90.00
_cell.angle_beta   90.00
_cell.angle_gamma   90.00
#
_symmetry.space_group_name_H-M   'P 1'
#
loop_
_entity.id
_entity.type
_entity.pdbx_description
1 polymer ?
#
loop_
_entity_poly.entity_id
_entity_poly.type
_entity_poly.pdbx_seq_one_letter_code
_entity_poly.pdbx_strand_id
1 'polypeptide(L)'
;MKKLLIILLFPSTTLISQTSHIVNAGMMYFNPYELNINIGDTIHWINDGGNHNVNFNINTLTGLSFNNPETFVSTPTTSMNIYSHIFTISGTYNYDCSVYGHASSGMTGKIIVNNINSINEQSYAKKIIKIIDLLGKETKHTNQPLFYLYDDGTVEKKITLN
;
A
#
# COMPACT_ATOMS: atom_id res chain seq x y z
N MET A 1 -16.66 49.14 5.42
CA MET A 1 -15.44 48.31 5.48
C MET A 1 -15.79 46.92 4.96
N LYS A 2 -15.39 46.57 3.73
CA LYS A 2 -15.64 45.23 3.17
C LYS A 2 -14.64 44.26 3.79
N LYS A 3 -15.10 43.31 4.61
CA LYS A 3 -14.25 42.25 5.16
C LYS A 3 -14.00 41.23 4.05
N LEU A 4 -12.77 41.15 3.56
CA LEU A 4 -12.35 40.16 2.59
C LEU A 4 -12.14 38.82 3.33
N LEU A 5 -12.98 37.83 3.06
CA LEU A 5 -12.83 36.48 3.60
C LEU A 5 -11.85 35.71 2.70
N ILE A 6 -10.63 35.49 3.18
CA ILE A 6 -9.64 34.66 2.48
C ILE A 6 -9.91 33.21 2.89
N ILE A 7 -10.45 32.41 1.96
CA ILE A 7 -10.57 30.96 2.12
C ILE A 7 -9.23 30.35 1.73
N LEU A 8 -8.44 29.95 2.74
CA LEU A 8 -7.22 29.16 2.55
C LEU A 8 -7.62 27.74 2.18
N LEU A 9 -7.55 27.41 0.89
CA LEU A 9 -7.61 26.03 0.41
C LEU A 9 -6.28 25.35 0.79
N PHE A 10 -6.25 24.64 1.91
CA PHE A 10 -5.14 23.74 2.21
C PHE A 10 -5.28 22.51 1.31
N PRO A 11 -4.36 22.23 0.37
CA PRO A 11 -4.36 20.95 -0.31
C PRO A 11 -4.16 19.86 0.75
N SER A 12 -5.13 18.96 0.88
CA SER A 12 -4.99 17.79 1.76
C SER A 12 -3.83 16.94 1.25
N THR A 13 -2.66 17.09 1.85
CA THR A 13 -1.55 16.17 1.64
C THR A 13 -1.86 14.91 2.43
N THR A 14 -2.09 13.79 1.74
CA THR A 14 -2.20 12.48 2.38
C THR A 14 -0.84 12.15 2.98
N LEU A 15 -0.77 12.14 4.32
CA LEU A 15 0.39 11.62 5.04
C LEU A 15 0.37 10.10 4.90
N ILE A 16 1.23 9.55 4.04
CA ILE A 16 1.50 8.11 4.04
C ILE A 16 2.34 7.84 5.28
N SER A 17 1.76 7.18 6.28
CA SER A 17 2.52 6.70 7.43
C SER A 17 3.44 5.58 6.97
N GLN A 18 4.73 5.88 6.84
CA GLN A 18 5.76 4.88 6.60
C GLN A 18 5.81 3.90 7.77
N THR A 19 5.56 2.62 7.52
CA THR A 19 5.69 1.56 8.54
C THR A 19 7.07 0.92 8.47
N SER A 20 7.53 0.41 9.61
CA SER A 20 8.82 -0.27 9.73
C SER A 20 8.59 -1.74 10.04
N HIS A 21 9.32 -2.60 9.32
CA HIS A 21 9.25 -4.04 9.43
C HIS A 21 10.63 -4.61 9.78
N ILE A 22 10.63 -5.76 10.45
CA ILE A 22 11.85 -6.47 10.81
C ILE A 22 11.85 -7.83 10.10
N VAL A 23 12.98 -8.15 9.47
CA VAL A 23 13.31 -9.49 9.02
C VAL A 23 14.54 -9.94 9.78
N ASN A 24 14.41 -11.00 10.58
CA ASN A 24 15.55 -11.58 11.27
C ASN A 24 16.29 -12.56 10.36
N ALA A 25 17.61 -12.59 10.47
CA ALA A 25 18.49 -13.49 9.74
C ALA A 25 19.39 -14.20 10.75
N GLY A 26 19.46 -15.52 10.65
CA GLY A 26 20.35 -16.33 11.47
C GLY A 26 20.52 -17.71 10.85
N MET A 27 21.57 -18.43 11.23
CA MET A 27 21.87 -19.78 10.70
C MET A 27 21.77 -19.86 9.16
N MET A 28 20.66 -20.38 8.62
CA MET A 28 20.40 -20.48 7.17
C MET A 28 19.00 -19.93 6.81
N TYR A 29 18.47 -18.97 7.57
CA TYR A 29 17.10 -18.48 7.41
C TYR A 29 17.00 -16.95 7.29
N PHE A 30 15.90 -16.52 6.68
CA PHE A 30 15.26 -15.23 6.91
C PHE A 30 13.88 -15.46 7.53
N ASN A 31 13.50 -14.66 8.53
CA ASN A 31 12.21 -14.76 9.21
C ASN A 31 11.58 -13.38 9.47
N PRO A 32 10.41 -13.07 8.87
CA PRO A 32 9.70 -13.90 7.90
C PRO A 32 10.49 -14.01 6.59
N TYR A 33 10.41 -15.17 5.92
CA TYR A 33 11.03 -15.36 4.60
C TYR A 33 10.22 -14.66 3.51
N GLU A 34 8.90 -14.50 3.70
CA GLU A 34 8.01 -13.74 2.82
C GLU A 34 7.32 -12.62 3.61
N LEU A 35 7.40 -11.40 3.11
CA LEU A 35 6.78 -10.23 3.74
C LEU A 35 6.00 -9.39 2.73
N ASN A 36 4.78 -9.01 3.10
CA ASN A 36 3.94 -8.08 2.35
C ASN A 36 4.03 -6.70 3.00
N ILE A 37 4.44 -5.70 2.22
CA ILE A 37 4.58 -4.31 2.66
C ILE A 37 3.91 -3.37 1.66
N ASN A 38 3.86 -2.08 1.97
CA ASN A 38 3.40 -1.03 1.08
C ASN A 38 4.56 -0.18 0.56
N ILE A 39 4.37 0.46 -0.61
CA ILE A 39 5.30 1.52 -1.06
C ILE A 39 5.47 2.54 0.08
N GLY A 40 6.71 2.89 0.34
CA GLY A 40 7.12 3.81 1.39
C GLY A 40 7.55 3.09 2.67
N ASP A 41 7.27 1.81 2.86
CA ASP A 41 7.69 1.09 4.06
C ASP A 41 9.21 0.84 4.11
N THR A 42 9.73 0.69 5.33
CA THR A 42 11.14 0.33 5.59
C THR A 42 11.25 -1.09 6.10
N ILE A 43 12.24 -1.84 5.61
CA ILE A 43 12.64 -3.13 6.20
C ILE A 43 14.01 -2.98 6.83
N HIS A 44 14.15 -3.50 8.06
CA HIS A 44 15.43 -3.71 8.73
C HIS A 44 15.74 -5.20 8.79
N TRP A 45 16.90 -5.59 8.27
CA TRP A 45 17.42 -6.94 8.43
C TRP A 45 18.31 -7.01 9.67
N ILE A 46 17.87 -7.79 10.67
CA ILE A 46 18.55 -7.94 11.96
C ILE A 46 19.23 -9.30 12.00
N ASN A 47 20.47 -9.32 12.46
CA ASN A 47 21.27 -10.52 12.61
C ASN A 47 21.05 -11.13 14.00
N ASP A 48 20.45 -12.31 14.05
CA ASP A 48 20.28 -13.13 15.26
C ASP A 48 21.59 -13.87 15.63
N GLY A 49 22.61 -13.79 14.77
CA GLY A 49 23.91 -14.40 14.92
C GLY A 49 24.37 -15.11 13.65
N GLY A 50 25.68 -15.06 13.39
CA GLY A 50 26.29 -15.60 12.17
C GLY A 50 26.78 -14.50 11.24
N ASN A 51 27.25 -14.89 10.05
CA ASN A 51 27.72 -13.97 9.02
C ASN A 51 26.71 -13.93 7.88
N HIS A 52 26.05 -12.80 7.68
CA HIS A 52 24.91 -12.69 6.78
C HIS A 52 24.93 -11.39 5.97
N ASN A 53 24.31 -11.43 4.80
CA ASN A 53 23.97 -10.26 4.01
C ASN A 53 22.60 -10.42 3.35
N VAL A 54 22.18 -9.37 2.66
CA VAL A 54 21.05 -9.41 1.74
C VAL A 54 21.52 -9.07 0.33
N ASN A 55 21.15 -9.92 -0.63
CA ASN A 55 21.51 -9.79 -2.03
C ASN A 55 20.25 -9.82 -2.90
N PHE A 56 19.89 -8.66 -3.44
CA PHE A 56 18.73 -8.46 -4.32
C PHE A 56 19.13 -8.38 -5.80
N ASN A 57 20.39 -8.64 -6.16
CA ASN A 57 20.88 -8.47 -7.53
C ASN A 57 20.94 -9.80 -8.28
N ILE A 58 21.91 -10.65 -7.97
CA ILE A 58 22.18 -11.90 -8.69
C ILE A 58 21.78 -13.06 -7.81
N ASN A 59 20.94 -13.96 -8.30
CA ASN A 59 20.61 -15.21 -7.62
C ASN A 59 21.85 -16.08 -7.49
N THR A 60 22.28 -16.33 -6.25
CA THR A 60 23.50 -17.07 -5.92
C THR A 60 23.45 -18.52 -6.41
N LEU A 61 22.25 -19.08 -6.62
CA LEU A 61 22.05 -20.45 -7.09
C LEU A 61 22.13 -20.59 -8.61
N THR A 62 21.71 -19.56 -9.36
CA THR A 62 21.61 -19.64 -10.83
C THR A 62 22.64 -18.76 -11.55
N GLY A 63 23.24 -17.78 -10.86
CA GLY A 63 24.12 -16.79 -11.47
C GLY A 63 23.40 -15.75 -12.33
N LEU A 64 22.06 -15.74 -12.33
CA LEU A 64 21.24 -14.81 -13.11
C LEU A 64 20.67 -13.71 -12.22
N SER A 65 20.37 -12.56 -12.81
CA SER A 65 19.64 -11.49 -12.13
C SER A 65 18.28 -11.97 -11.62
N PHE A 66 17.88 -11.52 -10.43
CA PHE A 66 16.52 -11.71 -9.92
C PHE A 66 15.46 -10.93 -10.73
N ASN A 67 15.89 -9.95 -11.54
CA ASN A 67 15.01 -9.03 -12.27
C ASN A 67 14.03 -8.29 -11.35
N ASN A 68 14.51 -7.93 -10.15
CA ASN A 68 13.77 -7.10 -9.20
C ASN A 68 13.56 -5.68 -9.75
N PRO A 69 12.50 -4.95 -9.32
CA PRO A 69 12.26 -3.57 -9.76
C PRO A 69 13.42 -2.61 -9.47
N GLU A 70 14.14 -2.82 -8.35
CA GLU A 70 15.42 -2.20 -8.03
C GLU A 70 16.33 -3.24 -7.36
N THR A 71 17.65 -3.04 -7.41
CA THR A 71 18.64 -3.99 -6.90
C THR A 71 19.63 -3.32 -5.94
N PHE A 72 20.04 -4.07 -4.92
CA PHE A 72 21.08 -3.69 -3.96
C PHE A 72 21.69 -4.94 -3.32
N VAL A 73 22.90 -4.80 -2.79
CA VAL A 73 23.59 -5.89 -2.09
C VAL A 73 24.32 -5.29 -0.90
N SER A 74 24.11 -5.84 0.30
CA SER A 74 24.91 -5.49 1.46
C SER A 74 26.15 -6.38 1.57
N THR A 75 27.18 -5.88 2.23
CA THR A 75 28.36 -6.68 2.58
C THR A 75 28.01 -7.69 3.68
N PRO A 76 28.46 -8.95 3.59
CA PRO A 76 28.38 -9.90 4.70
C PRO A 76 28.94 -9.34 6.00
N THR A 77 28.18 -9.49 7.07
CA THR A 77 28.53 -8.95 8.38
C THR A 77 28.09 -9.87 9.51
N THR A 78 28.82 -9.79 10.62
CA THR A 78 28.45 -10.40 11.91
C THR A 78 27.81 -9.40 12.86
N SER A 79 27.66 -8.13 12.45
CA SER A 79 26.99 -7.08 13.22
C SER A 79 25.49 -7.36 13.34
N MET A 80 24.89 -6.83 14.42
CA MET A 80 23.45 -6.93 14.68
C MET A 80 22.59 -6.34 13.56
N ASN A 81 23.02 -5.25 12.93
CA ASN A 81 22.31 -4.67 11.79
C ASN A 81 23.00 -5.09 10.49
N ILE A 82 22.25 -5.78 9.63
CA ILE A 82 22.76 -6.24 8.32
C ILE A 82 22.55 -5.16 7.28
N TYR A 83 21.32 -4.66 7.18
CA TYR A 83 20.93 -3.65 6.20
C TYR A 83 19.58 -3.03 6.55
N SER A 84 19.29 -1.88 5.94
CA SER A 84 17.99 -1.21 6.01
C SER A 84 17.65 -0.63 4.65
N HIS A 85 16.41 -0.81 4.19
CA HIS A 85 15.98 -0.31 2.89
C HIS A 85 14.55 0.22 2.91
N ILE A 86 14.32 1.34 2.23
CA ILE A 86 12.99 1.93 2.01
C ILE A 86 12.53 1.53 0.61
N PHE A 87 11.41 0.82 0.52
CA PHE A 87 10.88 0.35 -0.76
C PHE A 87 9.96 1.39 -1.37
N THR A 88 10.36 1.97 -2.51
CA THR A 88 9.60 3.05 -3.17
C THR A 88 8.92 2.63 -4.47
N ILE A 89 9.19 1.41 -4.96
CA ILE A 89 8.66 0.88 -6.22
C ILE A 89 7.84 -0.38 -5.89
N SER A 90 6.59 -0.45 -6.34
CA SER A 90 5.77 -1.66 -6.18
C SER A 90 6.30 -2.79 -7.05
N GLY A 91 6.24 -4.00 -6.53
CA GLY A 91 6.63 -5.20 -7.26
C GLY A 91 6.98 -6.34 -6.31
N THR A 92 7.40 -7.47 -6.90
CA THR A 92 7.95 -8.59 -6.14
C THR A 92 9.46 -8.53 -6.21
N TYR A 93 10.09 -8.65 -5.04
CA TYR A 93 11.53 -8.68 -4.87
C TYR A 93 11.94 -10.03 -4.31
N ASN A 94 12.86 -10.71 -4.98
CA ASN A 94 13.49 -11.92 -4.46
C ASN A 94 14.93 -11.61 -4.04
N TYR A 95 15.38 -12.22 -2.96
CA TYR A 95 16.74 -12.04 -2.47
C TYR A 95 17.27 -13.30 -1.81
N ASP A 96 18.58 -13.37 -1.66
CA ASP A 96 19.24 -14.43 -0.91
C ASP A 96 20.38 -13.88 -0.05
N CYS A 97 20.97 -14.76 0.76
CA CYS A 97 22.27 -14.50 1.36
C CYS A 97 23.36 -15.09 0.46
N SER A 98 24.29 -14.25 0.02
CA SER A 98 25.38 -14.63 -0.89
C SER A 98 26.57 -15.27 -0.18
N VAL A 99 26.48 -15.51 1.14
CA VAL A 99 27.49 -16.27 1.88
C VAL A 99 27.46 -17.72 1.44
N TYR A 100 28.64 -18.30 1.24
CA TYR A 100 28.80 -19.64 0.66
C TYR A 100 27.92 -20.67 1.39
N GLY A 101 27.10 -21.40 0.62
CA GLY A 101 26.24 -22.45 1.12
C GLY A 101 24.91 -22.00 1.74
N HIS A 102 24.73 -20.70 2.02
CA HIS A 102 23.52 -20.20 2.71
C HIS A 102 22.28 -20.27 1.82
N ALA A 103 22.33 -19.66 0.63
CA ALA A 103 21.23 -19.72 -0.33
C ALA A 103 20.86 -21.17 -0.70
N SER A 104 21.86 -22.05 -0.89
CA SER A 104 21.61 -23.46 -1.23
C SER A 104 21.01 -24.27 -0.08
N SER A 105 21.16 -23.77 1.15
CA SER A 105 20.53 -24.33 2.36
C SER A 105 19.15 -23.73 2.63
N GLY A 106 18.63 -22.88 1.72
CA GLY A 106 17.30 -22.29 1.83
C GLY A 106 17.26 -20.85 2.35
N MET A 107 18.40 -20.18 2.53
CA MET A 107 18.46 -18.79 2.98
C MET A 107 18.10 -17.82 1.84
N THR A 108 16.83 -17.86 1.43
CA THR A 108 16.21 -17.00 0.41
C THR A 108 15.00 -16.30 1.00
N GLY A 109 14.65 -15.15 0.43
CA GLY A 109 13.51 -14.37 0.88
C GLY A 109 12.80 -13.66 -0.26
N LYS A 110 11.58 -13.20 0.04
CA LYS A 110 10.69 -12.53 -0.91
C LYS A 110 9.95 -11.38 -0.25
N ILE A 111 9.99 -10.20 -0.87
CA ILE A 111 9.23 -9.03 -0.45
C ILE A 111 8.21 -8.70 -1.53
N ILE A 112 6.94 -8.56 -1.14
CA ILE A 112 5.86 -8.09 -2.01
C ILE A 112 5.54 -6.65 -1.61
N VAL A 113 5.85 -5.70 -2.48
CA VAL A 113 5.61 -4.28 -2.25
C VAL A 113 4.33 -3.88 -2.98
N ASN A 114 3.28 -3.63 -2.21
CA ASN A 114 1.98 -3.24 -2.72
C ASN A 114 1.94 -1.74 -3.02
N ASN A 115 1.33 -1.39 -4.15
CA ASN A 115 0.99 0.00 -4.40
C ASN A 115 -0.23 0.38 -3.54
N ILE A 116 -0.08 1.43 -2.76
CA ILE A 116 -1.18 2.00 -1.97
C ILE A 116 -1.95 3.01 -2.82
N ASN A 117 -2.86 2.51 -3.65
CA ASN A 117 -3.95 3.36 -4.13
C ASN A 117 -4.84 3.66 -2.93
N SER A 118 -4.57 4.77 -2.25
CA SER A 118 -5.34 5.26 -1.12
C SER A 118 -6.69 5.79 -1.59
N ILE A 119 -7.55 4.90 -2.07
CA ILE A 119 -8.98 5.19 -2.26
C ILE A 119 -9.74 3.98 -1.72
N ASN A 120 -9.82 3.90 -0.39
CA ASN A 120 -11.00 3.29 0.20
C ASN A 120 -12.14 4.28 -0.07
N GLU A 121 -12.79 4.16 -1.23
CA GLU A 121 -14.17 4.61 -1.35
C GLU A 121 -14.93 3.83 -0.28
N GLN A 122 -15.08 4.41 0.90
CA GLN A 122 -16.17 4.02 1.77
C GLN A 122 -17.42 4.28 0.93
N SER A 123 -18.00 3.20 0.41
CA SER A 123 -19.35 3.21 -0.15
C SER A 123 -20.28 3.54 1.00
N TYR A 124 -20.39 4.82 1.32
CA TYR A 124 -21.44 5.31 2.18
C TYR A 124 -22.73 5.04 1.42
N ALA A 125 -23.60 4.21 2.00
CA ALA A 125 -24.93 4.01 1.46
C ALA A 125 -25.63 5.37 1.43
N LYS A 126 -25.74 5.95 0.23
CA LYS A 126 -26.31 7.28 0.04
C LYS A 126 -27.71 7.37 0.63
N LYS A 127 -27.97 8.41 1.40
CA LYS A 127 -29.25 8.64 2.06
C LYS A 127 -30.10 9.60 1.24
N ILE A 128 -31.37 9.26 1.04
CA ILE A 128 -32.32 10.19 0.42
C ILE A 128 -32.53 11.37 1.36
N ILE A 129 -32.20 12.58 0.89
CA ILE A 129 -32.50 13.83 1.58
C ILE A 129 -33.87 14.34 1.16
N LYS A 130 -34.21 14.25 -0.13
CA LYS A 130 -35.40 14.91 -0.68
C LYS A 130 -36.01 14.18 -1.86
N ILE A 131 -37.34 14.24 -1.98
CA ILE A 131 -38.08 13.77 -3.14
C ILE A 131 -38.90 14.94 -3.68
N ILE A 132 -38.68 15.30 -4.95
CA ILE A 132 -39.37 16.41 -5.62
C ILE A 132 -40.00 15.95 -6.94
N ASP A 133 -41.06 16.63 -7.36
CA ASP A 133 -41.63 16.49 -8.70
C ASP A 133 -40.82 17.27 -9.76
N LEU A 134 -41.28 17.22 -11.01
CA LEU A 134 -40.67 17.93 -12.14
C LEU A 134 -40.68 19.47 -11.99
N LEU A 135 -41.51 20.02 -11.11
CA LEU A 135 -41.61 21.44 -10.83
C LEU A 135 -40.77 21.85 -9.62
N GLY A 136 -40.06 20.89 -9.00
CA GLY A 136 -39.21 21.12 -7.83
C GLY A 136 -39.96 21.13 -6.50
N LYS A 137 -41.23 20.73 -6.47
CA LYS A 137 -42.04 20.68 -5.25
C LYS A 137 -41.88 19.34 -4.54
N GLU A 138 -41.74 19.38 -3.23
CA GLU A 138 -41.73 18.18 -2.39
C GLU A 138 -43.06 17.42 -2.49
N THR A 139 -42.98 16.12 -2.70
CA THR A 139 -44.18 15.29 -2.87
C THR A 139 -43.94 13.84 -2.47
N LYS A 140 -45.03 13.17 -2.08
CA LYS A 140 -45.10 11.71 -1.87
C LYS A 140 -45.98 11.01 -2.92
N HIS A 141 -46.51 11.75 -3.89
CA HIS A 141 -47.36 11.19 -4.93
C HIS A 141 -46.55 10.31 -5.88
N THR A 142 -47.06 9.11 -6.12
CA THR A 142 -46.49 8.09 -7.00
C THR A 142 -47.22 8.13 -8.36
N ASN A 143 -46.89 7.21 -9.27
CA ASN A 143 -47.37 7.18 -10.66
C ASN A 143 -46.98 8.43 -11.49
N GLN A 144 -45.90 9.11 -11.09
CA GLN A 144 -45.32 10.25 -11.80
C GLN A 144 -43.79 10.25 -11.71
N PRO A 145 -43.07 10.95 -12.60
CA PRO A 145 -41.63 11.14 -12.47
C PRO A 145 -41.27 11.95 -11.23
N LEU A 146 -40.32 11.42 -10.45
CA LEU A 146 -39.80 12.02 -9.24
C LEU A 146 -38.26 12.10 -9.31
N PHE A 147 -37.69 13.14 -8.70
CA PHE A 147 -36.25 13.25 -8.46
C PHE A 147 -35.95 12.97 -7.00
N TYR A 148 -35.09 11.98 -6.76
CA TYR A 148 -34.56 11.59 -5.45
C TYR A 148 -33.18 12.23 -5.31
N LEU A 149 -33.05 13.17 -4.38
CA LEU A 149 -31.81 13.86 -4.07
C LEU A 149 -31.14 13.17 -2.89
N TYR A 150 -29.87 12.83 -3.05
CA TYR A 150 -29.07 12.13 -2.05
C TYR A 150 -28.09 13.08 -1.34
N ASP A 151 -27.59 12.64 -0.19
CA ASP A 151 -26.63 13.37 0.63
C ASP A 151 -25.22 13.47 0.05
N ASP A 152 -24.87 12.57 -0.85
CA ASP A 152 -23.68 12.63 -1.70
C ASP A 152 -23.81 13.63 -2.87
N GLY A 153 -24.95 14.33 -2.99
CA GLY A 153 -25.25 15.27 -4.06
C GLY A 153 -25.73 14.63 -5.36
N THR A 154 -25.82 13.29 -5.43
CA THR A 154 -26.38 12.62 -6.60
C THR A 154 -27.90 12.81 -6.68
N VAL A 155 -28.43 12.73 -7.90
CA VAL A 155 -29.87 12.82 -8.18
C VAL A 155 -30.30 11.66 -9.06
N GLU A 156 -31.33 10.93 -8.64
CA GLU A 156 -31.95 9.87 -9.45
C GLU A 156 -33.37 10.21 -9.85
N LYS A 157 -33.69 10.04 -11.13
CA LYS A 157 -35.06 10.12 -11.63
C LYS A 157 -35.72 8.74 -11.54
N LYS A 158 -36.85 8.63 -10.87
CA LYS A 158 -37.62 7.38 -10.73
C LYS A 158 -39.11 7.60 -11.02
N ILE A 159 -39.79 6.54 -11.45
CA ILE A 159 -41.25 6.46 -11.46
C ILE A 159 -41.60 5.31 -10.52
N THR A 160 -42.20 5.64 -9.37
CA THR A 160 -42.71 4.64 -8.44
C THR A 160 -44.15 4.36 -8.83
N LEU A 161 -44.49 3.10 -9.09
CA LEU A 161 -45.85 2.69 -9.40
C LEU A 161 -46.53 2.14 -8.14
N ASN A 162 -47.79 2.52 -7.89
CA ASN A 162 -48.64 1.95 -6.85
C ASN A 162 -49.77 1.14 -7.47
#